data_AF-A0A958P479-F1
#
_entry.id   AF-A0A958P479-F1
#
_cell.length_a   1.000
_cell.length_b   1.000
_cell.length_c   1.000
_cell.angle_alpha   90.00
_cell.angle_beta   90.00
_cell.angle_gamma   90.00
#
_symmetry.space_group_name_H-M   'P 1'
#
loop_
_entity.id
_entity.type
_entity.pdbx_description
1 polymer ?
#
loop_
_entity_poly.entity_id
_entity_poly.type
_entity_poly.pdbx_seq_one_letter_code
_entity_poly.pdbx_strand_id
1 'polypeptide(L)'
;MDFDLEKAKQLLDEAGWKDTDGDNIRDKVVNGEKLQFSFKLSYMSGSAATKETALMIKEEMYKAGIDAVPFPMDFTLFYKNAMDHKFDAMMGAWGGSAGYSDPVQLWHTESWANKGSNFTGFGDAESDSLLHLANTSLDETKHINA
;
A
#
# COMPACT_ATOMS: atom_id res chain seq x y z
N MET A 1 4.12 -5.51 16.34
CA MET A 1 5.33 -5.72 15.52
C MET A 1 6.23 -4.54 15.77
N ASP A 2 7.46 -4.80 16.17
CA ASP A 2 8.44 -3.76 16.46
C ASP A 2 9.15 -3.34 15.16
N PHE A 3 9.69 -2.12 15.14
CA PHE A 3 10.49 -1.64 14.01
C PHE A 3 11.84 -2.37 13.98
N ASP A 4 12.12 -3.09 12.88
CA ASP A 4 13.37 -3.84 12.69
C ASP A 4 13.93 -3.63 11.28
N LEU A 5 14.94 -2.76 11.19
CA LEU A 5 15.60 -2.40 9.94
C LEU A 5 16.42 -3.57 9.37
N GLU A 6 17.06 -4.38 10.22
CA GLU A 6 17.90 -5.48 9.74
C GLU A 6 17.03 -6.61 9.19
N LYS A 7 15.88 -6.86 9.82
CA LYS A 7 14.90 -7.80 9.27
C LYS A 7 14.35 -7.33 7.92
N ALA A 8 14.09 -6.03 7.74
CA ALA A 8 13.67 -5.48 6.46
C ALA A 8 14.73 -5.71 5.36
N LYS A 9 16.01 -5.42 5.66
CA LYS A 9 17.13 -5.69 4.74
C LYS A 9 17.24 -7.17 4.37
N GLN A 10 17.12 -8.06 5.36
CA GLN A 10 17.14 -9.51 5.13
C GLN A 10 16.03 -9.95 4.16
N LEU A 11 14.79 -9.49 4.36
CA LEU A 11 13.66 -9.84 3.49
C LEU A 11 13.86 -9.32 2.06
N LEU A 12 14.46 -8.14 1.90
CA LEU A 12 14.82 -7.58 0.59
C LEU A 12 15.90 -8.42 -0.09
N ASP A 13 16.93 -8.86 0.65
CA ASP A 13 17.97 -9.76 0.14
C ASP A 13 17.39 -11.11 -0.31
N GLU A 14 16.51 -11.70 0.50
CA GLU A 14 15.80 -12.96 0.20
C GLU A 14 14.90 -12.81 -1.04
N ALA A 15 14.27 -11.64 -1.23
CA ALA A 15 13.50 -11.31 -2.42
C ALA A 15 14.37 -10.98 -3.64
N GLY A 16 15.70 -10.93 -3.50
CA GLY A 16 16.67 -10.69 -4.56
C GLY A 16 16.92 -9.21 -4.90
N TRP A 17 16.53 -8.28 -4.02
CA TRP A 17 16.84 -6.86 -4.14
C TRP A 17 18.14 -6.56 -3.42
N LYS A 18 19.19 -6.18 -4.16
CA LYS A 18 20.53 -5.90 -3.61
C LYS A 18 21.11 -4.66 -4.25
N ASP A 19 21.92 -3.92 -3.51
CA ASP A 19 22.71 -2.84 -4.10
C ASP A 19 23.89 -3.46 -4.88
N THR A 20 23.86 -3.39 -6.21
CA THR A 20 24.90 -3.97 -7.08
C THR A 20 25.85 -2.95 -7.69
N ASP A 21 25.59 -1.65 -7.51
CA ASP A 21 26.40 -0.55 -8.06
C ASP A 21 26.93 0.44 -7.02
N GLY A 22 26.57 0.27 -5.75
CA GLY A 22 27.09 1.03 -4.61
C GLY A 22 26.46 2.41 -4.43
N ASP A 23 25.29 2.66 -5.02
CA ASP A 23 24.56 3.93 -4.88
C ASP A 23 23.61 3.96 -3.66
N ASN A 24 23.63 2.90 -2.84
CA ASN A 24 22.78 2.67 -1.68
C ASN A 24 21.30 2.37 -2.01
N ILE A 25 20.89 2.36 -3.28
CA ILE A 25 19.56 1.96 -3.72
C ILE A 25 19.62 0.52 -4.23
N ARG A 26 18.80 -0.36 -3.66
CA ARG A 26 18.74 -1.75 -4.07
C ARG A 26 18.22 -1.85 -5.49
N ASP A 27 18.75 -2.80 -6.23
CA ASP A 27 18.35 -3.11 -7.58
C ASP A 27 18.09 -4.61 -7.78
N LYS A 28 17.36 -4.92 -8.84
CA LYS A 28 17.02 -6.28 -9.24
C LYS A 28 16.84 -6.34 -10.75
N VAL A 29 17.31 -7.42 -11.37
CA VAL A 29 17.01 -7.70 -12.78
C VAL A 29 15.65 -8.38 -12.87
N VAL A 30 14.71 -7.74 -13.56
CA VAL A 30 13.37 -8.26 -13.83
C VAL A 30 13.15 -8.24 -15.33
N ASN A 31 12.82 -9.38 -15.93
CA ASN A 31 12.63 -9.52 -17.38
C ASN A 31 13.82 -9.03 -18.24
N GLY A 32 15.04 -9.13 -17.71
CA GLY A 32 16.26 -8.69 -18.40
C GLY A 32 16.61 -7.21 -18.23
N GLU A 33 15.77 -6.44 -17.53
CA GLU A 33 16.02 -5.02 -17.24
C GLU A 33 16.45 -4.84 -15.79
N LYS A 34 17.47 -3.99 -15.56
CA LYS A 34 17.89 -3.59 -14.22
C LYS A 34 16.90 -2.55 -13.69
N LEU A 35 16.19 -2.88 -12.63
CA LEU A 35 15.27 -1.98 -11.94
C LEU A 35 15.88 -1.56 -10.60
N GLN A 36 15.87 -0.26 -10.32
CA GLN A 36 16.14 0.26 -8.97
C GLN A 36 14.85 0.21 -8.15
N PHE A 37 14.97 -0.02 -6.85
CA PHE A 37 13.87 0.01 -5.91
C PHE A 37 13.53 1.47 -5.55
N SER A 38 13.00 2.19 -6.54
CA SER A 38 12.51 3.56 -6.43
C SER A 38 11.04 3.61 -6.82
N PHE A 39 10.23 4.36 -6.06
CA PHE A 39 8.81 4.54 -6.37
C PHE A 39 8.29 5.88 -5.85
N LYS A 40 7.22 6.40 -6.47
CA LYS A 40 6.55 7.61 -6.00
C LYS A 40 5.62 7.29 -4.83
N LEU A 41 5.87 7.94 -3.70
CA LEU A 41 4.97 7.96 -2.55
C LEU A 41 4.01 9.15 -2.67
N SER A 42 2.84 8.90 -3.24
CA SER A 42 1.80 9.91 -3.43
C SER A 42 1.17 10.31 -2.11
N TYR A 43 0.96 11.60 -1.85
CA TYR A 43 0.22 12.06 -0.66
C TYR A 43 -0.54 13.36 -0.91
N MET A 44 -1.59 13.61 -0.13
CA MET A 44 -2.33 14.87 -0.20
C MET A 44 -1.50 16.04 0.33
N SER A 45 -1.38 17.07 -0.51
CA SER A 45 -0.81 18.36 -0.14
C SER A 45 -1.75 19.15 0.79
N GLY A 46 -1.19 20.12 1.52
CA GLY A 46 -1.95 21.04 2.39
C GLY A 46 -1.85 20.76 3.89
N SER A 47 -1.29 19.63 4.31
CA SER A 47 -1.00 19.30 5.71
C SER A 47 0.50 19.20 5.95
N ALA A 48 1.03 20.01 6.88
CA ALA A 48 2.43 19.93 7.29
C ALA A 48 2.77 18.56 7.90
N ALA A 49 1.87 18.02 8.73
CA ALA A 49 2.03 16.70 9.33
C ALA A 49 2.15 15.59 8.27
N THR A 50 1.28 15.62 7.24
CA THR A 50 1.34 14.62 6.15
C THR A 50 2.64 14.71 5.38
N LYS A 51 3.15 15.92 5.13
CA LYS A 51 4.46 16.11 4.49
C LYS A 51 5.60 15.56 5.36
N GLU A 52 5.60 15.86 6.66
CA GLU A 52 6.61 15.36 7.59
C GLU A 52 6.59 13.83 7.68
N THR A 53 5.40 13.21 7.71
CA THR A 53 5.28 11.74 7.65
C THR A 53 5.87 11.16 6.36
N ALA A 54 5.59 11.75 5.19
CA ALA A 54 6.17 11.27 3.93
C ALA A 54 7.70 11.38 3.92
N LEU A 55 8.27 12.43 4.53
CA LEU A 55 9.72 12.61 4.65
C LEU A 55 10.34 11.58 5.61
N MET A 56 9.69 11.31 6.75
CA MET A 56 10.14 10.25 7.67
C MET A 56 10.11 8.88 6.99
N ILE A 57 9.05 8.55 6.23
CA ILE A 57 8.98 7.31 5.46
C ILE A 57 10.13 7.22 4.45
N LYS A 58 10.40 8.31 3.70
CA LYS A 58 11.54 8.38 2.80
C LYS A 58 12.86 8.08 3.51
N GLU A 59 13.12 8.73 4.64
CA GLU A 59 14.37 8.56 5.40
C GLU A 59 14.54 7.15 5.93
N GLU A 60 13.49 6.53 6.48
CA GLU A 60 13.56 5.16 7.00
C GLU A 60 13.68 4.12 5.88
N MET A 61 12.98 4.31 4.75
CA MET A 61 13.11 3.44 3.58
C MET A 61 14.50 3.52 2.96
N TYR A 62 15.12 4.71 2.92
CA TYR A 62 16.48 4.89 2.41
C TYR A 62 17.52 4.12 3.24
N LYS A 63 17.34 3.99 4.56
CA LYS A 63 18.21 3.14 5.40
C LYS A 63 18.12 1.66 5.05
N ALA A 64 17.01 1.23 4.45
CA ALA A 64 16.82 -0.12 3.93
C ALA A 64 17.25 -0.25 2.46
N GLY A 65 17.70 0.83 1.83
CA GLY A 65 18.11 0.89 0.43
C GLY A 65 16.96 1.00 -0.57
N ILE A 66 15.91 1.73 -0.20
CA ILE A 66 14.72 1.99 -1.04
C ILE A 66 14.57 3.50 -1.22
N ASP A 67 14.36 3.95 -2.45
CA ASP A 67 14.09 5.35 -2.77
C ASP A 67 12.58 5.63 -2.88
N ALA A 68 11.95 5.98 -1.75
CA ALA A 68 10.56 6.43 -1.73
C ALA A 68 10.50 7.93 -2.00
N VAL A 69 10.13 8.32 -3.23
CA VAL A 69 10.10 9.71 -3.69
C VAL A 69 8.79 10.39 -3.27
N PRO A 70 8.79 11.36 -2.32
CA PRO A 70 7.57 12.02 -1.89
C PRO A 70 6.94 12.82 -3.05
N PHE A 71 5.68 12.54 -3.35
CA PHE A 71 4.97 13.10 -4.50
C PHE A 71 3.65 13.76 -4.04
N PRO A 72 3.69 15.06 -3.64
CA PRO A 72 2.49 15.76 -3.21
C PRO A 72 1.53 16.01 -4.38
N MET A 73 0.23 15.81 -4.14
CA MET A 73 -0.84 16.13 -5.10
C MET A 73 -1.95 16.94 -4.41
N ASP A 74 -2.73 17.70 -5.18
CA ASP A 74 -4.00 18.22 -4.67
C ASP A 74 -5.02 17.09 -4.49
N PHE A 75 -6.09 17.35 -3.72
CA PHE A 75 -7.14 16.38 -3.42
C PHE A 75 -7.75 15.75 -4.68
N THR A 76 -8.06 16.56 -5.70
CA THR A 76 -8.76 16.09 -6.90
C THR A 76 -7.89 15.14 -7.68
N LEU A 77 -6.62 15.51 -7.90
CA LEU A 77 -5.68 14.66 -8.61
C LEU A 77 -5.36 13.38 -7.85
N PHE A 78 -5.18 13.48 -6.52
CA PHE A 78 -4.87 12.33 -5.66
C PHE A 78 -5.94 11.23 -5.77
N TYR A 79 -7.22 11.58 -5.56
CA TYR A 79 -8.31 10.59 -5.62
C TYR A 79 -8.61 10.12 -7.04
N LYS A 80 -8.48 11.01 -8.04
CA LYS A 80 -8.60 10.59 -9.44
C LYS A 80 -7.56 9.52 -9.78
N ASN A 81 -6.30 9.73 -9.40
CA ASN A 81 -5.24 8.77 -9.64
C ASN A 81 -5.43 7.48 -8.83
N ALA A 82 -5.93 7.56 -7.59
CA ALA A 82 -6.25 6.38 -6.79
C ALA A 82 -7.33 5.51 -7.45
N MET A 83 -8.44 6.11 -7.90
CA MET A 83 -9.55 5.42 -8.60
C MET A 83 -9.16 4.94 -10.01
N ASP A 84 -8.23 5.62 -10.68
CA ASP A 84 -7.70 5.19 -11.98
C ASP A 84 -6.50 4.25 -11.86
N HIS A 85 -6.08 3.90 -10.63
CA HIS A 85 -4.95 3.02 -10.34
C HIS A 85 -3.62 3.53 -10.93
N LYS A 86 -3.42 4.85 -10.90
CA LYS A 86 -2.26 5.57 -11.45
C LYS A 86 -1.34 6.05 -10.33
N PHE A 87 -0.78 5.12 -9.56
CA PHE A 87 0.18 5.39 -8.50
C PHE A 87 1.07 4.16 -8.25
N ASP A 88 2.26 4.38 -7.70
CA ASP A 88 3.13 3.30 -7.23
C ASP A 88 2.80 2.98 -5.76
N ALA A 89 2.79 4.03 -4.93
CA ALA A 89 2.32 3.98 -3.55
C ALA A 89 1.51 5.25 -3.21
N MET A 90 0.60 5.12 -2.25
CA MET A 90 -0.20 6.24 -1.75
C MET A 90 -0.27 6.24 -0.22
N MET A 91 -0.15 7.42 0.37
CA MET A 91 -0.35 7.66 1.80
C MET A 91 -1.67 8.40 2.00
N GLY A 92 -2.67 7.67 2.45
CA GLY A 92 -4.01 8.15 2.77
C GLY A 92 -4.49 7.61 4.12
N ALA A 93 -5.74 7.94 4.46
CA ALA A 93 -6.38 7.42 5.67
C ALA A 93 -7.86 7.20 5.40
N TRP A 94 -8.43 6.18 6.04
CA TRP A 94 -9.87 5.94 6.08
C TRP A 94 -10.44 6.43 7.40
N GLY A 95 -11.58 7.11 7.36
CA GLY A 95 -12.36 7.40 8.55
C GLY A 95 -13.18 6.18 8.95
N GLY A 96 -13.10 5.77 10.21
CA GLY A 96 -13.91 4.69 10.77
C GLY A 96 -15.16 5.18 11.49
N SER A 97 -16.11 4.27 11.71
CA SER A 97 -17.29 4.46 12.57
C SER A 97 -17.25 3.41 13.70
N ALA A 98 -17.92 3.70 14.83
CA ALA A 98 -18.18 2.71 15.87
C ALA A 98 -19.30 1.73 15.50
N GLY A 99 -20.02 1.99 14.40
CA GLY A 99 -21.00 1.07 13.83
C GLY A 99 -20.35 -0.08 13.06
N TYR A 100 -21.19 -1.01 12.61
CA TYR A 100 -20.75 -2.09 11.72
C TYR A 100 -20.01 -1.54 10.52
N SER A 101 -18.81 -2.08 10.25
CA SER A 101 -18.00 -1.76 9.08
C SER A 101 -18.12 -2.90 8.09
N ASP A 102 -18.74 -2.66 6.94
CA ASP A 102 -18.70 -3.58 5.81
C ASP A 102 -17.34 -3.43 5.09
N PRO A 103 -16.48 -4.46 5.10
CA PRO A 103 -15.15 -4.40 4.48
C PRO A 103 -15.17 -4.44 2.94
N VAL A 104 -16.31 -4.73 2.30
CA VAL A 104 -16.41 -4.89 0.83
C VAL A 104 -15.93 -3.65 0.08
N GLN A 105 -16.25 -2.46 0.58
CA GLN A 105 -15.84 -1.20 -0.04
C GLN A 105 -14.32 -1.12 -0.26
N LEU A 106 -13.52 -1.64 0.67
CA LEU A 106 -12.07 -1.49 0.68
C LEU A 106 -11.33 -2.72 0.14
N TRP A 107 -11.91 -3.91 0.28
CA TRP A 107 -11.16 -5.16 0.10
C TRP A 107 -11.72 -6.12 -0.95
N HIS A 108 -12.98 -5.96 -1.39
CA HIS A 108 -13.57 -6.84 -2.39
C HIS A 108 -13.06 -6.50 -3.79
N THR A 109 -12.90 -7.50 -4.66
CA THR A 109 -12.38 -7.30 -6.02
C THR A 109 -13.32 -6.47 -6.91
N GLU A 110 -14.63 -6.54 -6.66
CA GLU A 110 -15.62 -5.69 -7.34
C GLU A 110 -15.37 -4.19 -7.09
N SER A 111 -14.96 -3.83 -5.87
CA SER A 111 -14.60 -2.44 -5.53
C SER A 111 -13.36 -1.97 -6.27
N TRP A 112 -12.48 -2.87 -6.70
CA TRP A 112 -11.39 -2.54 -7.62
C TRP A 112 -11.91 -2.38 -9.06
N ALA A 113 -12.65 -3.39 -9.56
CA ALA A 113 -13.13 -3.43 -10.94
C ALA A 113 -14.01 -2.21 -11.32
N ASN A 114 -14.78 -1.72 -10.36
CA ASN A 114 -15.70 -0.59 -10.55
C ASN A 114 -15.09 0.77 -10.15
N LYS A 115 -13.76 0.87 -9.99
CA LYS A 115 -13.06 2.09 -9.55
C LYS A 115 -13.57 2.65 -8.21
N GLY A 116 -13.91 1.76 -7.29
CA GLY A 116 -14.25 2.06 -5.91
C GLY A 116 -13.01 2.26 -5.03
N SER A 117 -13.15 2.01 -3.73
CA SER A 117 -12.13 2.34 -2.72
C SER A 117 -11.05 1.28 -2.51
N ASN A 118 -11.17 0.11 -3.15
CA ASN A 118 -10.08 -0.87 -3.23
C ASN A 118 -9.04 -0.39 -4.24
N PHE A 119 -8.29 0.66 -3.88
CA PHE A 119 -7.38 1.34 -4.79
C PHE A 119 -6.18 0.49 -5.22
N THR A 120 -5.76 -0.46 -4.38
CA THR A 120 -4.57 -1.31 -4.60
C THR A 120 -4.87 -2.57 -5.38
N GLY A 121 -6.15 -2.90 -5.59
CA GLY A 121 -6.55 -4.15 -6.25
C GLY A 121 -6.29 -5.37 -5.40
N PHE A 122 -6.41 -5.23 -4.08
CA PHE A 122 -6.30 -6.38 -3.18
C PHE A 122 -7.44 -7.36 -3.43
N GLY A 123 -7.16 -8.65 -3.20
CA GLY A 123 -8.18 -9.68 -3.12
C GLY A 123 -8.23 -10.58 -4.35
N ASP A 124 -8.93 -11.68 -4.14
CA ASP A 124 -9.23 -12.74 -5.10
C ASP A 124 -10.56 -13.41 -4.73
N ALA A 125 -10.89 -14.51 -5.40
CA ALA A 125 -12.13 -15.25 -5.15
C ALA A 125 -12.24 -15.80 -3.72
N GLU A 126 -11.12 -16.09 -3.06
CA GLU A 126 -11.12 -16.57 -1.68
C GLU A 126 -11.45 -15.43 -0.73
N SER A 127 -10.77 -14.27 -0.85
CA SER A 127 -11.08 -13.11 -0.03
C SER A 127 -12.51 -12.62 -0.25
N ASP A 128 -13.00 -12.61 -1.49
CA ASP A 128 -14.38 -12.22 -1.80
C ASP A 128 -15.41 -13.14 -1.14
N SER A 129 -15.13 -14.45 -1.10
CA SER A 129 -16.00 -15.44 -0.45
C SER A 129 -16.04 -15.24 1.08
N LEU A 130 -14.91 -14.91 1.69
CA LEU A 130 -14.83 -14.61 3.12
C LEU A 130 -15.59 -13.32 3.46
N LEU A 131 -15.40 -12.26 2.68
CA LEU A 131 -16.14 -11.00 2.83
C LEU A 131 -17.65 -11.20 2.69
N HIS A 132 -18.08 -12.04 1.75
CA HIS A 132 -19.48 -12.41 1.60
C HIS A 132 -20.03 -13.16 2.83
N LEU A 133 -19.28 -14.15 3.33
CA LEU A 133 -19.65 -14.89 4.53
C LEU A 133 -19.75 -13.97 5.75
N ALA A 134 -18.77 -13.08 5.94
CA ALA A 134 -18.79 -12.08 6.99
C ALA A 134 -20.07 -11.23 6.90
N ASN A 135 -20.42 -10.70 5.73
CA ASN A 135 -21.56 -9.79 5.61
C ASN A 135 -22.95 -10.46 5.61
N THR A 136 -23.04 -11.76 5.36
CA THR A 136 -24.34 -12.47 5.24
C THR A 136 -24.64 -13.42 6.39
N SER A 137 -23.65 -13.77 7.21
CA SER A 137 -23.87 -14.65 8.35
C SER A 137 -24.66 -13.96 9.46
N LEU A 138 -25.77 -14.58 9.88
CA LEU A 138 -26.50 -14.22 11.09
C LEU A 138 -25.94 -14.90 12.35
N ASP A 139 -25.02 -15.86 12.17
CA ASP A 139 -24.26 -16.48 13.26
C ASP A 139 -23.03 -15.62 13.55
N GLU A 140 -22.95 -15.09 14.78
CA GLU A 140 -21.90 -14.19 15.24
C GLU A 140 -20.51 -14.82 15.18
N THR A 141 -20.39 -16.11 15.51
CA THR A 141 -19.09 -16.80 15.49
C THR A 141 -18.60 -16.99 14.06
N LYS A 142 -19.51 -17.32 13.13
CA LYS A 142 -19.17 -17.40 11.70
C LYS A 142 -18.86 -16.04 11.09
N HIS A 143 -19.57 -14.99 11.54
CA HIS A 143 -19.30 -13.62 11.11
C HIS A 143 -17.90 -13.16 11.53
N ILE A 144 -17.53 -13.37 12.79
CA ILE A 144 -16.24 -12.91 13.36
C ILE A 144 -15.05 -13.72 12.82
N ASN A 145 -15.24 -15.01 12.53
CA ASN A 145 -14.16 -15.91 12.11
C ASN A 145 -14.00 -16.02 10.58
N ALA A 146 -14.86 -15.38 9.80
CA ALA A 146 -14.68 -15.23 8.36
C ALA A 146 -13.54 -14.22 8.08
#